data_AF-A0A3M2WIM4-F1
#
_entry.id   AF-A0A3M2WIM4-F1
#
_cell.length_a   1.000
_cell.length_b   1.000
_cell.length_c   1.000
_cell.angle_alpha   90.00
_cell.angle_beta   90.00
_cell.angle_gamma   90.00
#
_symmetry.space_group_name_H-M   'P 1'
#
loop_
_entity.id
_entity.type
_entity.pdbx_description
1 polymer ?
#
loop_
_entity_poly.entity_id
_entity_poly.type
_entity_poly.pdbx_seq_one_letter_code
_entity_poly.pdbx_strand_id
1 'polypeptide(L)'
;RLAREHWGLGFASEAAWTALGCGFERLKLDEIVSFTAVSNEPSQKVMQAIGMQYDESDDFDHPNLPDGHPLKPHVLYRISREQWLNTLKP
;
A
#
# COMPACT_ATOMS: atom_id res chain seq x y z
N ARG A 1 12.26 -4.88 4.43
CA ARG A 1 12.45 -3.76 5.40
C ARG A 1 13.52 -2.84 4.84
N LEU A 2 13.26 -1.53 4.74
CA LEU A 2 14.24 -0.54 4.24
C LEU A 2 15.04 0.03 5.41
N ALA A 3 16.37 0.09 5.28
CA ALA A 3 17.23 0.69 6.31
C ALA A 3 16.93 2.19 6.49
N ARG A 4 17.03 2.68 7.74
CA ARG A 4 16.58 4.03 8.11
C ARG A 4 17.32 5.14 7.37
N GLU A 5 18.60 4.94 7.09
CA GLU A 5 19.44 5.86 6.31
C GLU A 5 18.96 6.09 4.88
N HIS A 6 18.08 5.23 4.36
CA HIS A 6 17.54 5.31 3.01
C HIS A 6 16.09 5.82 2.97
N TRP A 7 15.54 6.26 4.11
CA TRP A 7 14.16 6.78 4.17
C TRP A 7 14.07 8.19 3.56
N GLY A 8 12.92 8.50 2.97
CA GLY A 8 12.68 9.81 2.35
C GLY A 8 13.33 10.02 0.98
N LEU A 9 14.10 9.04 0.48
CA LEU A 9 14.77 9.09 -0.83
C LEU A 9 13.94 8.54 -1.99
N GLY A 10 12.68 8.17 -1.76
CA GLY A 10 11.79 7.64 -2.80
C GLY A 10 11.95 6.14 -3.10
N PHE A 11 12.98 5.47 -2.58
CA PHE A 11 13.23 4.04 -2.86
C PHE A 11 12.06 3.10 -2.52
N ALA A 12 11.32 3.40 -1.45
CA ALA A 12 10.15 2.60 -1.09
C ALA A 12 9.07 2.67 -2.18
N SER A 13 8.81 3.87 -2.72
CA SER A 13 7.84 4.08 -3.79
C SER A 13 8.32 3.45 -5.09
N GLU A 14 9.59 3.60 -5.46
CA GLU A 14 10.17 2.99 -6.67
C GLU A 14 10.09 1.45 -6.64
N ALA A 15 10.48 0.84 -5.52
CA ALA A 15 10.41 -0.59 -5.34
C ALA A 15 8.95 -1.09 -5.35
N ALA A 16 8.04 -0.37 -4.71
CA ALA A 16 6.62 -0.70 -4.71
C ALA A 16 6.02 -0.59 -6.12
N TRP A 17 6.36 0.45 -6.88
CA TRP A 17 5.95 0.62 -8.28
C TRP A 17 6.41 -0.55 -9.15
N THR A 18 7.66 -0.96 -9.00
CA THR A 18 8.23 -2.12 -9.71
C THR A 18 7.49 -3.41 -9.33
N ALA A 19 7.12 -3.57 -8.07
CA ALA A 19 6.35 -4.71 -7.60
C ALA A 19 4.93 -4.73 -8.19
N LEU A 20 4.25 -3.57 -8.28
CA LEU A 20 2.94 -3.46 -8.95
C LEU A 20 3.04 -3.87 -10.42
N GLY A 21 4.06 -3.40 -11.15
CA GLY A 21 4.30 -3.82 -12.53
C GLY A 21 4.48 -5.34 -12.66
N CYS A 22 5.25 -5.95 -11.76
CA CYS A 22 5.37 -7.41 -11.73
C CYS A 22 4.00 -8.10 -11.51
N GLY A 23 3.22 -7.65 -10.53
CA GLY A 23 1.92 -8.23 -10.22
C GLY A 23 0.91 -8.12 -11.36
N PHE A 24 0.79 -6.94 -11.97
CA PHE A 24 -0.20 -6.70 -13.04
C PHE A 24 0.24 -7.20 -14.41
N GLU A 25 1.52 -7.06 -14.76
CA GLU A 25 1.98 -7.39 -16.11
C GLU A 25 2.43 -8.83 -16.23
N ARG A 26 3.12 -9.37 -15.22
CA ARG A 26 3.69 -10.73 -15.27
C ARG A 26 2.76 -11.76 -14.64
N LEU A 27 2.22 -11.45 -13.46
CA LEU A 27 1.36 -12.38 -12.72
C LEU A 27 -0.12 -12.26 -13.10
N LYS A 28 -0.49 -11.21 -13.86
CA LYS A 28 -1.86 -10.96 -14.35
C LYS A 28 -2.90 -10.92 -13.22
N LEU A 29 -2.52 -10.35 -12.08
CA LEU A 29 -3.47 -10.09 -11.00
C LEU A 29 -4.48 -9.02 -11.45
N ASP A 30 -5.72 -9.14 -11.00
CA ASP A 30 -6.74 -8.11 -11.25
C ASP A 30 -6.63 -6.96 -10.23
N GLU A 31 -6.12 -7.25 -9.04
CA GLU A 31 -6.03 -6.34 -7.92
C GLU A 31 -4.86 -6.67 -6.99
N ILE A 32 -4.28 -5.63 -6.39
CA ILE A 32 -3.28 -5.74 -5.32
C ILE A 32 -3.74 -4.88 -4.15
N VAL A 33 -3.67 -5.45 -2.94
CA VAL A 33 -3.97 -4.75 -1.69
C VAL A 33 -2.73 -4.61 -0.82
N SER A 34 -2.73 -3.60 0.04
CA SER A 34 -1.72 -3.37 1.06
C SER A 34 -2.38 -2.71 2.26
N PHE A 35 -1.95 -3.05 3.47
CA PHE A 35 -2.51 -2.49 4.70
C PHE A 35 -1.41 -2.13 5.67
N THR A 36 -1.74 -1.23 6.60
CA THR A 36 -0.84 -0.82 7.67
C THR A 36 -1.65 -0.27 8.85
N ALA A 37 -1.06 -0.20 10.03
CA ALA A 37 -1.73 0.40 11.18
C ALA A 37 -2.10 1.87 10.88
N VAL A 38 -3.23 2.34 11.40
CA VAL A 38 -3.72 3.72 11.21
C VAL A 38 -2.65 4.76 11.56
N SER A 39 -1.80 4.49 12.56
CA SER A 39 -0.72 5.38 12.99
C SER A 39 0.53 5.41 12.07
N ASN A 40 0.63 4.52 11.09
CA ASN A 40 1.81 4.39 10.22
C ASN A 40 1.70 5.26 8.95
N GLU A 41 1.67 6.58 9.14
CA GLU A 41 1.59 7.56 8.07
C GLU A 41 2.67 7.42 6.99
N PRO A 42 3.96 7.11 7.28
CA PRO A 42 4.97 6.96 6.24
C PRO A 42 4.62 5.87 5.23
N SER A 43 4.05 4.75 5.69
CA SER A 43 3.61 3.67 4.80
C SER A 43 2.39 4.07 3.98
N GLN A 44 1.43 4.78 4.58
CA GLN A 44 0.25 5.29 3.87
C GLN A 44 0.67 6.27 2.76
N LYS A 45 1.64 7.15 3.01
CA LYS A 45 2.18 8.08 1.99
C LYS A 45 2.78 7.34 0.79
N VAL A 46 3.44 6.20 1.00
CA VAL A 46 3.94 5.37 -0.11
C VAL A 46 2.78 4.79 -0.91
N MET A 47 1.76 4.23 -0.24
CA MET A 47 0.59 3.65 -0.92
C MET A 47 -0.17 4.70 -1.74
N GLN A 48 -0.35 5.90 -1.20
CA GLN A 48 -0.93 7.04 -1.92
C GLN A 48 -0.06 7.46 -3.11
N ALA A 49 1.27 7.57 -2.92
CA ALA A 49 2.20 8.03 -3.96
C ALA A 49 2.28 7.08 -5.17
N ILE A 50 2.02 5.78 -4.98
CA ILE A 50 1.99 4.80 -6.08
C ILE A 50 0.58 4.60 -6.67
N GLY A 51 -0.38 5.45 -6.29
CA GLY A 51 -1.72 5.48 -6.87
C GLY A 51 -2.74 4.51 -6.26
N MET A 52 -2.42 3.86 -5.13
CA MET A 52 -3.41 3.04 -4.43
C MET A 52 -4.49 3.92 -3.80
N GLN A 53 -5.72 3.40 -3.82
CA GLN A 53 -6.90 4.05 -3.29
C GLN A 53 -7.20 3.56 -1.88
N TYR A 54 -7.71 4.45 -1.06
CA TYR A 54 -8.16 4.18 0.31
C TYR A 54 -9.68 4.31 0.37
N ASP A 55 -10.32 3.37 1.06
CA ASP A 55 -11.74 3.40 1.39
C ASP A 55 -11.88 3.11 2.89
N GLU A 56 -12.47 4.04 3.63
CA GLU A 56 -12.69 3.91 5.08
C GLU A 56 -13.61 2.74 5.45
N SER A 57 -14.45 2.29 4.51
CA SER A 57 -15.34 1.14 4.72
C SER A 57 -14.61 -0.20 4.72
N ASP A 58 -13.38 -0.23 4.22
CA ASP A 58 -12.49 -1.40 4.20
C ASP A 58 -11.51 -1.46 5.38
N ASP A 59 -11.57 -0.47 6.28
CA ASP A 59 -10.78 -0.48 7.52
C ASP A 59 -11.15 -1.67 8.40
N PHE A 60 -10.14 -2.20 9.08
CA PHE A 60 -10.33 -3.40 9.88
C PHE A 60 -9.41 -3.44 11.10
N ASP A 61 -9.85 -4.19 12.09
CA ASP A 61 -9.03 -4.53 13.24
C ASP A 61 -8.20 -5.78 12.96
N HIS A 62 -6.88 -5.67 13.13
CA HIS A 62 -5.96 -6.78 12.84
C HIS A 62 -6.26 -7.99 13.73
N PRO A 63 -6.57 -9.17 13.17
CA PRO A 63 -7.08 -10.31 13.92
C PRO A 63 -6.06 -10.89 14.91
N ASN A 64 -4.77 -10.73 14.63
CA ASN A 64 -3.69 -11.23 15.50
C ASN A 64 -3.30 -10.27 16.63
N LEU A 65 -4.03 -9.17 16.84
CA LEU A 65 -3.77 -8.22 17.93
C LEU A 65 -4.92 -8.22 18.94
N PRO A 66 -4.61 -8.19 20.26
CA PRO A 66 -5.65 -8.18 21.29
C PRO A 66 -6.46 -6.89 21.25
N ASP A 67 -7.70 -6.94 21.73
CA ASP A 67 -8.56 -5.76 21.85
C ASP A 67 -7.86 -4.66 22.66
N GLY A 68 -8.01 -3.41 22.20
CA GLY A 68 -7.37 -2.24 22.81
C GLY A 68 -5.89 -2.05 22.46
N HIS A 69 -5.28 -2.93 21.67
CA HIS A 69 -3.89 -2.73 21.23
C HIS A 69 -3.78 -1.53 20.27
N PRO A 70 -2.82 -0.60 20.47
CA PRO A 70 -2.75 0.66 19.70
C PRO A 70 -2.47 0.48 18.20
N LEU A 71 -1.88 -0.66 17.81
CA LEU A 71 -1.66 -1.01 16.39
C LEU A 71 -2.76 -1.90 15.80
N LYS A 72 -3.84 -2.16 16.54
CA LYS A 72 -4.94 -3.02 16.06
C LYS A 72 -5.69 -2.40 14.87
N PRO A 73 -6.06 -1.11 14.89
CA PRO A 73 -6.76 -0.50 13.77
C PRO A 73 -5.85 -0.39 12.55
N HIS A 74 -6.31 -0.90 11.42
CA HIS A 74 -5.60 -0.88 10.15
C HIS A 74 -6.42 -0.23 9.04
N VAL A 75 -5.70 0.47 8.16
CA VAL A 75 -6.23 0.98 6.91
C VAL A 75 -5.90 0.02 5.77
N LEU A 76 -6.86 -0.16 4.84
CA LEU A 76 -6.67 -0.96 3.63
C LEU A 76 -6.55 -0.06 2.40
N TYR A 77 -5.49 -0.26 1.64
CA TYR A 77 -5.27 0.35 0.33
C TYR A 77 -5.39 -0.70 -0.76
N ARG A 78 -5.95 -0.32 -1.89
CA ARG A 78 -6.28 -1.21 -3.01
C ARG A 78 -5.91 -0.52 -4.32
N ILE A 79 -5.45 -1.29 -5.30
CA ILE A 79 -5.32 -0.79 -6.66
C ILE A 79 -5.68 -1.91 -7.63
N SER A 80 -6.60 -1.62 -8.55
CA SER A 80 -6.92 -2.53 -9.65
C SER A 80 -5.93 -2.36 -10.80
N ARG A 81 -5.84 -3.36 -11.68
CA ARG A 81 -5.04 -3.26 -12.89
C ARG A 81 -5.43 -2.07 -13.75
N GLU A 82 -6.72 -1.74 -13.85
CA GLU A 82 -7.22 -0.60 -14.60
C GLU A 82 -6.75 0.73 -13.99
N GLN A 83 -6.90 0.88 -12.68
CA GLN A 83 -6.43 2.06 -11.95
C GLN A 83 -4.92 2.25 -12.13
N TRP A 84 -4.15 1.17 -12.01
CA TRP A 84 -2.70 1.20 -12.23
C TRP A 84 -2.35 1.63 -13.66
N LEU A 85 -3.01 1.10 -14.69
CA LEU A 85 -2.80 1.53 -16.07
C LEU A 85 -3.15 3.01 -16.29
N ASN A 86 -4.13 3.55 -15.56
CA ASN A 86 -4.45 4.97 -15.62
C ASN A 86 -3.34 5.85 -15.04
N THR A 87 -2.56 5.36 -14.07
CA THR A 87 -1.40 6.10 -13.53
C THR A 87 -0.23 6.22 -14.51
N LEU A 88 -0.19 5.39 -15.56
CA LEU A 88 0.83 5.42 -16.62
C LEU A 88 0.47 6.36 -17.77
N LYS A 89 -0.78 6.86 -17.82
CA LYS A 89 -1.21 7.76 -18.88
C LYS A 89 -0.62 9.15 -18.62
N PRO A 90 -0.02 9.80 -19.63
CA PRO A 90 0.54 11.15 -19.50
C PRO A 90 -0.53 12.22 -19.27
#